data_AF-C3YA95-F1
#
_entry.id   AF-C3YA95-F1
#
_cell.length_a   1.000
_cell.length_b   1.000
_cell.length_c   1.000
_cell.angle_alpha   90.00
_cell.angle_beta   90.00
_cell.angle_gamma   90.00
#
_symmetry.space_group_name_H-M   'P 1'
#
loop_
_entity.id
_entity.type
_entity.pdbx_description
1 polymer ?
#
loop_
_entity_poly.entity_id
_entity_poly.type
_entity_poly.pdbx_seq_one_letter_code
_entity_poly.pdbx_strand_id
1 'polypeptide(L)'
;MEVEQALGEVVDRAIILRISTKRLSDPQQASEAERNLSALMTSWSEHGHVAMETLEEFAPLTEVNNNLWTVETELRRHESRRDFGERFVALARSVYRLNDRRAALKRAISLRLGSRLIEEKSYEENTYSRSDRIEKGNSDTIKSIKDITSEVTKCTHV
;
A
#
# COMPACT_ATOMS: atom_id res chain seq x y z
N MET A 1 18.96 -7.96 -26.25
CA MET A 1 17.49 -7.92 -26.41
C MET A 1 16.97 -6.95 -25.37
N GLU A 2 16.38 -5.85 -25.80
CA GLU A 2 15.70 -4.91 -24.91
C GLU A 2 14.23 -5.30 -24.83
N VAL A 3 13.64 -5.23 -23.63
CA VAL A 3 12.24 -5.58 -23.39
C VAL A 3 11.49 -4.30 -23.05
N GLU A 4 10.49 -3.95 -23.85
CA GLU A 4 9.64 -2.79 -23.63
C GLU A 4 8.79 -2.96 -22.35
N GLN A 5 8.60 -1.88 -21.60
CA GLN A 5 7.84 -1.86 -20.35
C GLN A 5 6.84 -0.71 -20.33
N ALA A 6 5.73 -0.90 -19.62
CA ALA A 6 4.79 0.19 -19.36
C ALA A 6 5.50 1.33 -18.61
N LEU A 7 5.29 2.58 -19.04
CA LEU A 7 6.03 3.71 -18.46
C LEU A 7 5.71 3.92 -16.98
N GLY A 8 4.49 3.60 -16.54
CA GLY A 8 4.14 3.62 -15.12
C GLY A 8 4.92 2.62 -14.27
N GLU A 9 5.28 1.46 -14.83
CA GLU A 9 6.13 0.46 -14.16
C GLU A 9 7.58 0.97 -14.04
N VAL A 10 8.07 1.71 -15.03
CA VAL A 10 9.40 2.32 -14.99
C VAL A 10 9.48 3.38 -13.89
N VAL A 11 8.48 4.27 -13.79
CA VAL A 11 8.41 5.30 -12.73
C VAL A 11 8.30 4.66 -11.36
N ASP A 12 7.45 3.63 -11.21
CA ASP A 12 7.29 2.90 -9.97
C ASP A 12 8.60 2.22 -9.52
N ARG A 13 9.34 1.60 -10.45
CA ARG A 13 10.65 1.01 -10.16
C ARG A 13 11.67 2.06 -9.72
N ALA A 14 11.68 3.23 -10.36
CA ALA A 14 12.55 4.34 -9.96
C ALA A 14 12.26 4.80 -8.52
N ILE A 15 10.97 4.89 -8.17
CA ILE A 15 10.52 5.23 -6.81
C ILE A 15 10.97 4.19 -5.79
N ILE A 16 10.78 2.89 -6.07
CA ILE A 16 11.22 1.81 -5.18
C ILE A 16 12.73 1.88 -4.97
N LEU A 17 13.51 2.00 -6.04
CA LEU A 17 14.97 2.11 -5.94
C LEU A 17 15.37 3.30 -5.07
N ARG A 18 14.75 4.48 -5.25
CA ARG A 18 14.99 5.66 -4.39
C ARG A 18 14.64 5.45 -2.92
N ILE A 19 13.63 4.64 -2.63
CA ILE A 19 13.28 4.28 -1.24
C ILE A 19 14.32 3.29 -0.69
N SER A 20 14.68 2.28 -1.48
CA SER A 20 15.66 1.26 -1.13
C SER A 20 17.02 1.86 -0.81
N THR A 21 17.53 2.79 -1.60
CA THR A 21 18.84 3.45 -1.33
C THR A 21 18.87 4.18 0.02
N LYS A 22 17.72 4.66 0.51
CA LYS A 22 17.60 5.36 1.79
C LYS A 22 17.35 4.43 2.99
N ARG A 23 16.84 3.22 2.76
CA ARG A 23 16.35 2.31 3.82
C ARG A 23 17.15 1.04 3.99
N LEU A 24 17.90 0.60 2.97
CA LEU A 24 18.74 -0.59 3.06
C LEU A 24 19.90 -0.35 4.01
N SER A 25 20.11 -1.29 4.94
CA SER A 25 21.24 -1.23 5.90
C SER A 25 22.50 -1.90 5.36
N ASP A 26 22.37 -2.76 4.34
CA ASP A 26 23.49 -3.40 3.67
C ASP A 26 24.08 -2.45 2.61
N PRO A 27 25.34 -2.00 2.77
CA PRO A 27 25.97 -1.06 1.84
C PRO A 27 26.11 -1.59 0.42
N GLN A 28 26.29 -2.91 0.26
CA GLN A 28 26.43 -3.51 -1.07
C GLN A 28 25.09 -3.47 -1.82
N GLN A 29 23.99 -3.79 -1.13
CA GLN A 29 22.65 -3.70 -1.71
C GLN A 29 22.24 -2.26 -2.01
N ALA A 30 22.61 -1.31 -1.14
CA ALA A 30 22.35 0.11 -1.37
C ALA A 30 23.10 0.62 -2.61
N SER A 31 24.39 0.30 -2.74
CA SER A 31 25.20 0.68 -3.90
C SER A 31 24.68 0.08 -5.22
N GLU A 32 24.22 -1.18 -5.19
CA GLU A 32 23.59 -1.82 -6.33
C GLU A 32 22.26 -1.12 -6.71
N ALA A 33 21.44 -0.75 -5.72
CA ALA A 33 20.21 0.01 -5.95
C ALA A 33 20.49 1.40 -6.54
N GLU A 34 21.53 2.10 -6.08
CA GLU A 34 21.98 3.38 -6.64
C GLU A 34 22.42 3.26 -8.09
N ARG A 35 23.22 2.24 -8.41
CA ARG A 35 23.65 1.96 -9.79
C ARG A 35 22.45 1.74 -10.72
N ASN A 36 21.51 0.92 -10.27
CA ASN A 36 20.31 0.60 -11.05
C ASN A 36 19.39 1.81 -11.22
N LEU A 37 19.25 2.64 -10.18
CA LEU A 37 18.51 3.90 -10.26
C LEU A 37 19.17 4.85 -11.26
N SER A 38 20.49 5.01 -11.19
CA SER A 38 21.25 5.89 -12.09
C SER A 38 21.07 5.46 -13.55
N ALA A 39 21.24 4.17 -13.85
CA ALA A 39 21.04 3.64 -15.20
C ALA A 39 19.61 3.88 -15.73
N LEU A 40 18.60 3.66 -14.88
CA LEU A 40 17.19 3.89 -15.23
C LEU A 40 16.93 5.38 -15.50
N MET A 41 17.40 6.27 -14.63
CA MET A 41 17.20 7.72 -14.79
C MET A 41 17.91 8.27 -16.04
N THR A 42 19.11 7.78 -16.35
CA THR A 42 19.82 8.13 -17.59
C THR A 42 19.00 7.71 -18.81
N SER A 43 18.57 6.45 -18.87
CA SER A 43 17.76 5.94 -19.97
C SER A 43 16.43 6.72 -20.12
N TRP A 44 15.76 7.03 -19.00
CA TRP A 44 14.54 7.84 -19.00
C TRP A 44 14.74 9.23 -19.64
N SER A 45 15.85 9.89 -19.28
CA SER A 45 16.22 11.19 -19.83
C SER A 45 16.58 11.12 -21.31
N GLU A 46 17.32 10.10 -21.73
CA GLU A 46 17.75 9.92 -23.13
C GLU A 46 16.56 9.72 -24.08
N HIS A 47 15.46 9.15 -23.58
CA HIS A 47 14.21 9.01 -24.34
C HIS A 47 13.35 10.29 -24.35
N GLY A 48 13.84 11.40 -23.79
CA GLY A 48 13.18 12.71 -23.83
C GLY A 48 11.93 12.83 -22.96
N HIS A 49 11.78 11.95 -21.96
CA HIS A 49 10.67 12.05 -21.02
C HIS A 49 10.84 13.22 -20.05
N VAL A 50 9.71 13.76 -19.58
CA VAL A 50 9.70 14.78 -18.53
C VAL A 50 10.28 14.25 -17.22
N ALA A 51 10.75 15.14 -16.35
CA ALA A 51 11.17 14.76 -15.00
C ALA A 51 10.02 14.06 -14.27
N MET A 52 10.28 12.87 -13.72
CA MET A 52 9.24 12.02 -13.12
C MET A 52 8.49 12.74 -11.99
N GLU A 53 9.18 13.61 -11.25
CA GLU A 53 8.66 14.40 -10.15
C GLU A 53 7.59 15.42 -10.57
N THR A 54 7.51 15.74 -11.86
CA THR A 54 6.49 16.63 -12.41
C THR A 54 5.16 15.93 -12.68
N LEU A 55 5.14 14.58 -12.62
CA LEU A 55 3.91 13.80 -12.76
C LEU A 55 3.07 13.94 -11.50
N GLU A 56 1.78 14.23 -11.67
CA GLU A 56 0.81 14.38 -10.57
C GLU A 56 0.75 13.12 -9.68
N GLU A 57 0.91 11.94 -10.29
CA GLU A 57 0.88 10.65 -9.61
C GLU A 57 2.17 10.32 -8.85
N PHE A 58 3.27 11.05 -9.07
CA PHE A 58 4.59 10.70 -8.53
C PHE A 58 4.60 10.70 -7.00
N ALA A 59 4.09 11.76 -6.38
CA ALA A 59 4.03 11.87 -4.92
C ALA A 59 3.08 10.82 -4.30
N PRO A 60 1.82 10.64 -4.77
CA PRO A 60 0.96 9.56 -4.31
C PRO A 60 1.57 8.15 -4.48
N LEU A 61 2.25 7.88 -5.59
CA LEU A 61 2.89 6.59 -5.85
C LEU A 61 4.08 6.36 -4.90
N THR A 62 4.83 7.42 -4.62
CA THR A 62 5.89 7.41 -3.60
C THR A 62 5.33 7.12 -2.21
N GLU A 63 4.21 7.75 -1.83
CA GLU A 63 3.55 7.52 -0.55
C GLU A 63 3.09 6.06 -0.41
N VAL A 64 2.42 5.53 -1.43
CA VAL A 64 1.94 4.13 -1.43
C VAL A 64 3.10 3.13 -1.32
N ASN A 65 4.20 3.36 -2.04
CA ASN A 65 5.39 2.50 -1.93
C ASN A 65 6.03 2.58 -0.53
N ASN A 66 6.09 3.77 0.09
CA ASN A 66 6.56 3.91 1.47
C ASN A 66 5.64 3.16 2.47
N ASN A 67 4.32 3.24 2.27
CA ASN A 67 3.34 2.53 3.09
C ASN A 67 3.47 1.02 2.94
N LEU A 68 3.64 0.52 1.71
CA LEU A 68 3.89 -0.91 1.45
C LEU A 68 5.16 -1.40 2.15
N TRP A 69 6.26 -0.65 2.07
CA TRP A 69 7.50 -1.00 2.79
C TRP A 69 7.28 -1.10 4.30
N THR A 70 6.58 -0.12 4.88
CA THR A 70 6.28 -0.11 6.32
C THR A 70 5.41 -1.30 6.71
N VAL A 71 4.36 -1.59 5.94
CA VAL A 71 3.49 -2.75 6.17
C VAL A 71 4.29 -4.05 6.08
N GLU A 72 5.13 -4.21 5.07
CA GLU A 72 5.95 -5.41 4.90
C GLU A 72 6.97 -5.57 6.04
N THR A 73 7.59 -4.48 6.48
CA THR A 73 8.51 -4.50 7.63
C THR A 73 7.80 -4.93 8.91
N GLU A 74 6.59 -4.42 9.16
CA GLU A 74 5.80 -4.81 10.33
C GLU A 74 5.32 -6.26 10.24
N LEU A 75 4.91 -6.72 9.05
CA LEU A 75 4.56 -8.12 8.82
C LEU A 75 5.74 -9.05 9.12
N ARG A 76 6.96 -8.72 8.65
CA ARG A 76 8.18 -9.49 8.97
C ARG A 76 8.49 -9.51 10.47
N ARG A 77 8.21 -8.43 11.20
CA ARG A 77 8.36 -8.38 12.68
C ARG A 77 7.34 -9.24 13.40
N HIS A 78 6.12 -9.33 12.90
CA HIS A 78 5.11 -10.25 13.42
C HIS A 78 5.50 -11.72 13.13
N GLU A 79 5.96 -11.99 11.91
CA GLU A 79 6.45 -13.31 11.49
C GLU A 79 7.60 -13.82 12.38
N SER A 80 8.60 -12.97 12.67
CA SER A 80 9.75 -13.37 13.50
C SER A 80 9.36 -13.70 14.94
N ARG A 81 8.25 -13.13 15.44
CA ARG A 81 7.67 -13.43 16.75
C ARG A 81 6.60 -14.52 16.71
N ARG A 82 6.23 -15.01 15.53
CA ARG A 82 5.07 -15.90 15.29
C ARG A 82 3.76 -15.35 15.87
N ASP A 83 3.59 -14.04 15.80
CA ASP A 83 2.44 -13.32 16.32
C ASP A 83 1.46 -12.98 15.19
N PHE A 84 0.39 -13.78 15.09
CA PHE A 84 -0.61 -13.72 14.02
C PHE A 84 -1.95 -13.15 14.50
N GLY A 85 -1.93 -12.25 15.48
CA GLY A 85 -3.13 -11.61 16.02
C GLY A 85 -3.82 -10.63 15.06
N GLU A 86 -4.77 -9.86 15.59
CA GLU A 86 -5.61 -8.94 14.82
C GLU A 86 -4.81 -7.90 14.02
N ARG A 87 -3.69 -7.41 14.57
CA ARG A 87 -2.81 -6.45 13.90
C ARG A 87 -2.15 -7.05 12.65
N PHE A 88 -1.70 -8.31 12.72
CA PHE A 88 -1.17 -9.02 11.56
C PHE A 88 -2.21 -9.15 10.46
N VAL A 89 -3.43 -9.58 10.82
CA VAL A 89 -4.56 -9.69 9.86
C VAL A 89 -4.90 -8.33 9.24
N ALA A 90 -4.91 -7.26 10.02
CA ALA A 90 -5.17 -5.91 9.53
C ALA A 90 -4.10 -5.44 8.53
N LEU A 91 -2.82 -5.66 8.84
CA LEU A 91 -1.69 -5.36 7.96
C LEU A 91 -1.75 -6.18 6.67
N ALA A 92 -1.95 -7.50 6.75
CA ALA A 92 -2.06 -8.38 5.59
C ALA A 92 -3.22 -7.95 4.67
N ARG A 93 -4.38 -7.60 5.25
CA ARG A 93 -5.51 -7.06 4.50
C ARG A 93 -5.24 -5.68 3.89
N SER A 94 -4.30 -4.91 4.41
CA SER A 94 -3.96 -3.60 3.81
C SER A 94 -3.12 -3.74 2.54
N VAL A 95 -2.39 -4.86 2.39
CA VAL A 95 -1.48 -5.10 1.27
C VAL A 95 -2.20 -5.03 -0.07
N TYR A 96 -3.32 -5.75 -0.25
CA TYR A 96 -4.03 -5.72 -1.53
C TYR A 96 -4.57 -4.32 -1.84
N ARG A 97 -5.15 -3.61 -0.85
CA ARG A 97 -5.67 -2.25 -1.04
C ARG A 97 -4.57 -1.28 -1.48
N LEU A 98 -3.40 -1.36 -0.85
CA LEU A 98 -2.25 -0.55 -1.21
C LEU A 98 -1.71 -0.92 -2.61
N ASN A 99 -1.62 -2.20 -2.92
CA ASN A 99 -1.23 -2.66 -4.26
C ASN A 99 -2.22 -2.25 -5.35
N ASP A 100 -3.51 -2.15 -5.02
CA ASP A 100 -4.53 -1.73 -5.98
C ASP A 100 -4.46 -0.22 -6.22
N ARG A 101 -4.23 0.56 -5.17
CA ARG A 101 -3.92 1.98 -5.31
C ARG A 101 -2.64 2.19 -6.13
N ARG A 102 -1.59 1.40 -5.88
CA ARG A 102 -0.33 1.44 -6.65
C ARG A 102 -0.58 1.15 -8.12
N ALA A 103 -1.30 0.07 -8.44
CA ALA A 103 -1.64 -0.30 -9.81
C ALA A 103 -2.43 0.80 -10.53
N ALA A 104 -3.43 1.39 -9.87
CA ALA A 104 -4.20 2.50 -10.43
C ALA A 104 -3.32 3.72 -10.77
N LEU A 105 -2.36 4.06 -9.89
CA LEU A 105 -1.42 5.16 -10.12
C LEU A 105 -0.45 4.85 -11.27
N LYS A 106 0.09 3.64 -11.36
CA LYS A 106 0.94 3.21 -12.49
C LYS A 106 0.19 3.28 -13.82
N ARG A 107 -1.09 2.86 -13.82
CA ARG A 107 -1.94 2.96 -15.02
C ARG A 107 -2.15 4.42 -15.42
N ALA A 108 -2.47 5.31 -14.47
CA ALA A 108 -2.65 6.73 -14.73
C ALA A 108 -1.39 7.37 -15.34
N ILE A 109 -0.20 7.06 -14.82
CA ILE A 109 1.08 7.51 -15.40
C ILE A 109 1.25 6.99 -16.83
N SER A 110 0.99 5.70 -17.05
CA SER A 110 1.15 5.07 -18.38
C SER A 110 0.23 5.74 -19.40
N LEU A 111 -1.02 6.04 -19.04
CA LEU A 111 -1.97 6.77 -19.88
C LEU A 111 -1.51 8.21 -20.14
N ARG A 112 -1.09 8.93 -19.10
CA ARG A 112 -0.62 10.33 -19.20
C ARG A 112 0.57 10.48 -20.14
N LEU A 113 1.49 9.51 -20.12
CA LEU A 113 2.69 9.51 -20.94
C LEU A 113 2.50 8.87 -22.32
N GLY A 114 1.28 8.42 -22.66
CA GLY A 114 1.00 7.76 -23.93
C GLY A 114 1.75 6.44 -24.11
N SER A 115 1.95 5.68 -23.02
CA SER A 115 2.66 4.41 -23.05
C SER A 115 1.97 3.42 -23.97
N ARG A 116 2.75 2.71 -24.80
CA ARG A 116 2.25 1.66 -25.70
C ARG A 116 1.80 0.42 -24.94
N LEU A 117 2.41 0.18 -23.79
CA LEU A 117 2.08 -0.93 -22.90
C LEU A 117 1.37 -0.39 -21.67
N ILE A 118 0.28 -1.05 -21.31
CA ILE A 118 -0.46 -0.79 -20.08
C ILE A 118 -0.54 -2.10 -19.33
N GLU A 119 -0.19 -2.08 -18.05
CA GLU A 119 -0.42 -3.22 -17.18
C GLU A 119 -1.93 -3.39 -16.97
N GLU A 120 -2.46 -4.52 -17.41
CA GLU A 120 -3.83 -4.93 -17.15
C GLU A 120 -3.85 -5.77 -15.88
N LYS A 121 -4.73 -5.40 -14.94
CA LYS A 121 -4.94 -6.15 -13.71
C LYS A 121 -6.43 -6.49 -13.63
N SER A 122 -6.76 -7.78 -13.74
CA SER A 122 -8.13 -8.26 -13.57
C SER A 122 -8.49 -8.26 -12.10
N TYR A 123 -9.50 -7.48 -11.74
CA TYR A 123 -10.07 -7.49 -10.41
C TYR A 123 -11.45 -8.12 -10.46
N GLU A 124 -11.64 -9.20 -9.71
CA GLU A 124 -12.96 -9.56 -9.25
C GLU A 124 -13.37 -8.53 -8.21
N GLU A 125 -14.49 -7.85 -8.44
CA GLU A 125 -15.05 -6.88 -7.52
C GLU A 125 -15.38 -7.61 -6.22
N ASN A 126 -14.53 -7.47 -5.21
CA ASN A 126 -14.68 -8.21 -3.97
C ASN A 126 -15.77 -7.52 -3.14
N THR A 127 -17.02 -7.89 -3.41
CA THR A 127 -18.23 -7.39 -2.73
C THR A 127 -18.31 -7.93 -1.30
N TYR A 128 -17.35 -7.60 -0.45
CA TYR A 128 -17.59 -7.65 1.00
C TYR A 128 -18.33 -6.37 1.39
N SER A 129 -19.65 -6.44 1.21
CA SER A 129 -20.56 -5.40 1.68
C SER A 129 -20.36 -5.20 3.18
N ARG A 130 -20.32 -3.92 3.58
CA ARG A 130 -20.26 -3.48 4.98
C ARG A 130 -21.52 -3.90 5.78
N SER A 131 -22.54 -4.45 5.11
CA SER A 131 -23.78 -4.98 5.71
C SER A 131 -23.59 -6.23 6.56
N ASP A 132 -22.53 -7.01 6.36
CA ASP A 132 -22.41 -8.32 7.01
C ASP A 132 -21.96 -8.25 8.48
N ARG A 133 -21.74 -7.04 9.02
CA ARG A 133 -21.38 -6.81 10.42
C ARG A 133 -22.53 -6.42 11.35
N ILE A 134 -23.76 -6.25 10.88
CA ILE A 134 -24.85 -5.75 11.75
C ILE A 134 -25.82 -6.85 12.24
N GLU A 135 -25.95 -8.01 11.59
CA GLU A 135 -27.12 -8.86 11.88
C GLU A 135 -26.95 -10.03 12.87
N LYS A 136 -25.79 -10.31 13.48
CA LYS A 136 -25.70 -11.47 14.41
C LYS A 136 -24.94 -11.30 15.73
N GLY A 137 -24.82 -10.08 16.28
CA GLY A 137 -24.08 -9.92 17.54
C GLY A 137 -24.47 -8.82 18.50
N ASN A 138 -25.50 -8.01 18.22
CA ASN A 138 -25.72 -6.79 19.03
C ASN A 138 -27.14 -6.60 19.59
N SER A 139 -28.02 -7.60 19.52
CA SER A 139 -29.31 -7.55 20.23
C SER A 139 -29.14 -7.83 21.74
N ASP A 140 -28.25 -8.76 22.12
CA ASP A 140 -28.13 -9.21 23.51
C ASP A 140 -27.16 -8.34 24.33
N THR A 141 -26.14 -7.77 23.69
CA THR A 141 -25.15 -6.90 24.36
C THR A 141 -25.70 -5.51 24.68
N ILE A 142 -26.58 -4.96 23.83
CA ILE A 142 -27.16 -3.61 24.05
C ILE A 142 -28.27 -3.63 25.11
N LYS A 143 -28.98 -4.76 25.29
CA LYS A 143 -29.92 -4.93 26.41
C LYS A 143 -29.20 -4.97 27.76
N SER A 144 -28.10 -5.72 27.85
CA SER A 144 -27.34 -5.88 29.09
C SER A 144 -26.71 -4.57 29.61
N ILE A 145 -26.25 -3.68 28.72
CA ILE A 145 -25.63 -2.40 29.12
C ILE A 145 -26.67 -1.37 29.64
N LYS A 146 -27.90 -1.40 29.12
CA LYS A 146 -28.99 -0.51 29.60
C LYS A 146 -29.53 -0.93 30.97
N ASP A 147 -29.54 -2.21 31.26
CA ASP A 147 -30.02 -2.71 32.56
C ASP A 147 -29.03 -2.38 33.68
N ILE A 148 -27.73 -2.54 33.44
CA ILE A 148 -26.65 -2.21 34.40
C ILE A 148 -26.59 -0.71 34.71
N THR A 149 -26.87 0.16 33.73
CA THR A 149 -26.85 1.62 33.94
C THR A 149 -28.08 2.14 34.69
N SER A 150 -29.17 1.37 34.77
CA SER A 150 -30.38 1.75 35.51
C SER A 150 -30.36 1.36 37.01
N GLU A 151 -29.59 0.33 37.39
CA GLU A 151 -29.44 -0.10 38.78
C GLU A 151 -28.43 0.74 39.56
N VAL A 152 -27.39 1.28 38.91
CA VAL A 152 -26.37 2.09 39.60
C VAL A 152 -26.89 3.51 39.94
N THR A 153 -27.89 4.03 39.23
CA THR A 153 -28.48 5.36 39.52
C THR A 153 -29.55 5.34 40.62
N LYS A 154 -30.03 4.17 41.07
CA LYS A 154 -30.99 4.06 42.19
C LYS A 154 -30.36 3.84 43.58
N CYS A 155 -29.04 3.67 43.67
CA CYS A 155 -28.34 3.40 44.94
C CYS A 155 -27.49 4.58 45.48
N THR A 156 -27.71 5.81 45.00
CA THR A 156 -26.95 7.00 45.48
C THR A 156 -27.79 8.13 46.06
N HIS A 157 -29.09 7.95 46.27
CA HIS A 157 -29.89 8.86 47.10
C HIS A 157 -30.88 8.08 47.97
N VAL A 158 -30.74 8.26 49.28
CA VAL A 158 -31.37 7.62 50.46
C VAL A 158 -30.59 6.45 51.04
#